data_AF-A0A1Q7PR36-F1
#
_entry.id   AF-A0A1Q7PR36-F1
#
_cell.length_a   1.000
_cell.length_b   1.000
_cell.length_c   1.000
_cell.angle_alpha   90.00
_cell.angle_beta   90.00
_cell.angle_gamma   90.00
#
_symmetry.space_group_name_H-M   'P 1'
#
loop_
_entity.id
_entity.type
_entity.pdbx_description
1 polymer ?
#
loop_
_entity_poly.entity_id
_entity_poly.type
_entity_poly.pdbx_seq_one_letter_code
_entity_poly.pdbx_strand_id
1 'polypeptide(L)'
;MIARNGFTPLDLERRFGLTEAHQSHGEMGPDQFFSFRPVPGWSNYRTPVQGLYLCGAGTHPGGGVSGAPGYNGAHAVLEDWPRLKLH
;
A
#
# COMPACT_ATOMS: atom_id res chain seq x y z
N MET A 1 7.43 36.98 4.43
CA MET A 1 8.19 35.98 5.20
C MET A 1 7.87 34.60 4.62
N ILE A 2 8.86 33.80 4.25
CA ILE A 2 8.66 32.40 3.84
C ILE A 2 9.01 31.53 5.06
N ALA A 3 8.03 30.81 5.61
CA ALA A 3 8.29 29.81 6.63
C ALA A 3 8.93 28.58 5.96
N ARG A 4 10.01 28.04 6.53
CA ARG A 4 10.57 26.74 6.17
C ARG A 4 10.17 25.71 7.22
N ASN A 5 9.57 24.62 6.78
CA ASN A 5 9.33 23.45 7.60
C ASN A 5 10.04 22.25 6.96
N GLY A 6 10.94 21.61 7.70
CA GLY A 6 11.64 20.40 7.28
C GLY A 6 11.15 19.21 8.09
N PHE A 7 11.19 18.02 7.50
CA PHE A 7 10.95 16.76 8.20
C PHE A 7 12.24 15.94 8.21
N THR A 8 12.64 15.47 9.37
CA THR A 8 13.68 14.44 9.51
C THR A 8 13.11 13.05 9.22
N PRO A 9 13.95 12.02 8.96
CA PRO A 9 13.47 10.64 8.83
C PRO A 9 12.62 10.19 10.03
N LEU A 10 13.02 10.55 11.25
CA LEU A 10 12.28 10.24 12.47
C LEU A 10 10.91 10.94 12.51
N ASP A 11 10.81 12.16 11.97
CA ASP A 11 9.52 12.85 11.86
C ASP A 11 8.61 12.15 10.86
N LEU A 12 9.16 11.63 9.75
CA LEU A 12 8.40 10.90 8.74
C LEU A 12 7.83 9.59 9.31
N GLU A 13 8.64 8.85 10.07
CA GLU A 13 8.21 7.65 10.79
C GLU A 13 7.08 7.96 11.78
N ARG A 14 7.30 8.94 12.67
CA ARG A 14 6.35 9.26 13.75
C ARG A 14 5.04 9.85 13.24
N ARG A 15 5.11 10.67 12.18
CA ARG A 15 3.94 11.43 11.70
C ARG A 15 3.15 10.69 10.64
N PHE A 16 3.82 9.92 9.79
CA PHE A 16 3.20 9.29 8.63
C PHE A 16 3.31 7.76 8.61
N GLY A 17 3.98 7.15 9.60
CA GLY A 17 4.20 5.71 9.63
C GLY A 17 5.09 5.21 8.50
N LEU A 18 5.93 6.09 7.94
CA LEU A 18 6.91 5.75 6.92
C LEU A 18 8.15 5.14 7.59
N THR A 19 8.08 3.88 7.98
CA THR A 19 9.22 3.15 8.56
C THR A 19 10.47 3.32 7.70
N GLU A 20 11.61 3.65 8.31
CA GLU A 20 12.88 3.98 7.63
C GLU A 20 12.74 5.12 6.59
N ALA A 21 11.77 6.02 6.80
CA ALA A 21 11.37 7.08 5.88
C ALA A 21 11.04 6.62 4.44
N HIS A 22 10.63 5.36 4.28
CA HIS A 22 10.43 4.80 2.95
C HIS A 22 9.01 5.04 2.41
N GLN A 23 8.88 5.88 1.37
CA GLN A 23 7.59 6.29 0.79
C GLN A 23 6.72 5.13 0.31
N SER A 24 7.36 4.05 -0.15
CA SER A 24 6.69 2.83 -0.60
C SER A 24 6.48 1.81 0.51
N HIS A 25 6.63 2.21 1.78
CA HIS A 25 6.50 1.33 2.96
C HIS A 25 7.36 0.05 2.87
N GLY A 26 8.59 0.18 2.36
CA GLY A 26 9.52 -0.94 2.12
C GLY A 26 10.32 -0.82 0.81
N GLU A 27 11.54 -1.33 0.82
CA GLU A 27 12.56 -1.17 -0.25
C GLU A 27 12.06 -1.62 -1.62
N MET A 28 12.31 -0.84 -2.68
CA MET A 28 12.02 -1.20 -4.08
C MET A 28 13.19 -1.95 -4.72
N GLY A 29 13.64 -3.02 -4.08
CA GLY A 29 14.64 -3.93 -4.63
C GLY A 29 14.07 -4.83 -5.74
N PRO A 30 14.92 -5.52 -6.53
CA PRO A 30 14.48 -6.43 -7.59
C PRO A 30 13.57 -7.57 -7.08
N ASP A 31 13.77 -8.00 -5.84
CA ASP A 31 12.97 -9.01 -5.14
C ASP A 31 11.62 -8.48 -4.63
N GLN A 32 11.50 -7.16 -4.50
CA GLN A 32 10.29 -6.46 -4.08
C GLN A 32 9.54 -5.80 -5.25
N PHE A 33 10.07 -5.94 -6.46
CA PHE A 33 9.39 -5.50 -7.68
C PHE A 33 8.33 -6.54 -8.07
N PHE A 34 7.16 -6.07 -8.51
CA PHE A 34 6.04 -6.92 -8.96
C PHE A 34 5.26 -7.65 -7.85
N SER A 35 5.05 -8.96 -8.00
CA SER A 35 4.01 -9.74 -7.32
C SER A 35 4.40 -10.22 -5.92
N PHE A 36 5.58 -9.84 -5.44
CA PHE A 36 6.10 -10.27 -4.14
C PHE A 36 5.76 -9.32 -2.99
N ARG A 37 5.08 -8.19 -3.28
CA ARG A 37 4.64 -7.22 -2.27
C ARG A 37 3.20 -7.39 -1.81
N PRO A 38 2.91 -7.23 -0.50
CA PRO A 38 3.88 -7.12 0.61
C PRO A 38 4.54 -8.45 0.97
N VAL A 39 3.88 -9.57 0.63
CA VAL A 39 4.42 -10.93 0.68
C VAL A 39 3.88 -11.70 -0.54
N PRO A 40 4.54 -12.78 -0.98
CA PRO A 40 4.04 -13.62 -2.07
C PRO A 40 2.58 -14.06 -1.83
N GLY A 41 1.72 -13.90 -2.84
CA GLY A 41 0.31 -14.28 -2.78
C GLY A 41 -0.65 -13.17 -2.34
N TRP A 42 -0.16 -12.02 -1.87
CA TRP A 42 -0.98 -10.87 -1.45
C TRP A 42 -1.00 -9.73 -2.48
N SER A 43 -0.33 -9.93 -3.62
CA SER A 43 -0.28 -8.99 -4.74
C SER A 43 -1.61 -8.84 -5.48
N ASN A 44 -2.58 -9.73 -5.21
CA ASN A 44 -3.96 -9.64 -5.69
C ASN A 44 -4.87 -8.81 -4.75
N TYR A 45 -4.27 -8.02 -3.85
CA TYR A 45 -4.93 -7.09 -2.92
C TYR A 45 -5.78 -7.75 -1.83
N ARG A 46 -5.94 -9.08 -1.84
CA ARG A 46 -6.71 -9.83 -0.84
C ARG A 46 -5.80 -10.25 0.31
N THR A 47 -6.33 -10.22 1.52
CA THR A 47 -5.64 -10.75 2.71
C THR A 47 -6.28 -12.07 3.16
N PRO A 48 -5.63 -12.84 4.05
CA PRO A 48 -6.24 -14.02 4.67
C PRO A 48 -7.47 -13.71 5.51
N VAL A 49 -7.68 -12.45 5.90
CA VAL A 49 -8.86 -12.00 6.63
C VAL A 49 -9.94 -11.62 5.62
N GLN A 50 -11.05 -12.34 5.63
CA GLN A 50 -12.18 -12.08 4.74
C GLN A 50 -12.69 -10.64 4.90
N GLY A 51 -12.84 -9.93 3.78
CA GLY A 51 -13.30 -8.53 3.77
C GLY A 51 -12.19 -7.50 4.01
N LEU A 52 -10.95 -7.91 4.27
CA LEU A 52 -9.80 -7.01 4.41
C LEU A 52 -8.95 -7.03 3.14
N TYR A 53 -8.74 -5.85 2.57
CA TYR A 53 -8.02 -5.62 1.32
C TYR A 53 -6.89 -4.62 1.50
N LEU A 54 -5.88 -4.73 0.66
CA LEU A 54 -4.74 -3.83 0.63
C LEU A 54 -4.88 -2.85 -0.53
N CYS A 55 -4.67 -1.56 -0.27
CA CYS A 55 -4.86 -0.49 -1.26
C CYS A 55 -3.76 0.60 -1.19
N GLY A 56 -2.73 0.38 -0.37
CA GLY A 56 -1.74 1.39 -0.01
C GLY A 56 -0.49 1.42 -0.88
N ALA A 57 0.37 2.40 -0.65
CA ALA A 57 1.64 2.57 -1.36
C ALA A 57 2.62 1.37 -1.22
N GLY A 58 2.41 0.53 -0.21
CA GLY A 58 3.20 -0.70 0.02
C GLY A 58 2.80 -1.90 -0.84
N THR A 59 1.71 -1.83 -1.61
CA THR A 59 1.28 -2.94 -2.47
C THR A 59 1.68 -2.75 -3.91
N HIS A 60 1.66 -3.85 -4.68
CA HIS A 60 1.80 -3.80 -6.13
C HIS A 60 0.86 -2.76 -6.77
N PRO A 61 1.26 -2.02 -7.81
CA PRO A 61 2.58 -1.95 -8.46
C PRO A 61 3.62 -1.07 -7.72
N GLY A 62 3.25 -0.52 -6.57
CA GLY A 62 4.03 0.47 -5.82
C GLY A 62 3.24 1.77 -5.64
N GLY A 63 3.58 2.51 -4.60
CA GLY A 63 2.99 3.82 -4.28
C GLY A 63 3.48 4.95 -5.17
N GLY A 64 2.84 6.11 -5.03
CA GLY A 64 3.11 7.33 -5.79
C GLY A 64 1.82 8.09 -6.10
N VAL A 65 1.89 9.07 -7.00
CA VAL A 65 0.74 9.90 -7.40
C VAL A 65 -0.21 9.17 -8.36
N SER A 66 0.15 7.97 -8.83
CA SER A 66 -0.63 7.22 -9.82
C SER A 66 -1.98 6.71 -9.30
N GLY A 67 -2.12 6.47 -8.00
CA GLY A 67 -3.33 5.88 -7.41
C GLY A 67 -3.60 4.41 -7.81
N ALA A 68 -2.68 3.77 -8.54
CA ALA A 68 -2.82 2.40 -9.03
C ALA A 68 -3.14 1.34 -7.94
N PRO A 69 -2.47 1.30 -6.78
CA PRO A 69 -2.79 0.31 -5.75
C PRO A 69 -4.20 0.49 -5.18
N GLY A 70 -4.66 1.74 -5.05
CA GLY A 70 -6.02 2.04 -4.62
C GLY A 70 -7.08 1.61 -5.63
N TYR A 71 -6.84 1.91 -6.91
CA TYR A 71 -7.71 1.47 -8.00
C TYR A 71 -7.84 -0.07 -8.04
N ASN A 72 -6.71 -0.77 -8.04
CA ASN A 72 -6.72 -2.23 -8.14
C ASN A 72 -7.32 -2.90 -6.90
N GLY A 73 -7.04 -2.38 -5.70
CA GLY A 73 -7.64 -2.87 -4.46
C GLY A 73 -9.16 -2.68 -4.43
N ALA A 74 -9.67 -1.53 -4.92
CA ALA A 74 -11.10 -1.31 -5.07
C ALA A 74 -11.75 -2.28 -6.07
N HIS A 75 -11.06 -2.59 -7.18
CA HIS A 75 -11.54 -3.59 -8.12
C HIS A 75 -11.62 -4.99 -7.50
N ALA A 76 -10.64 -5.39 -6.69
CA ALA A 76 -10.69 -6.67 -5.97
C ALA A 76 -11.88 -6.74 -5.00
N VAL A 77 -12.22 -5.64 -4.32
CA VAL A 77 -13.42 -5.53 -3.49
C VAL A 77 -14.68 -5.72 -4.32
N LEU A 78 -14.79 -5.05 -5.47
CA LEU A 78 -15.97 -5.12 -6.34
C LEU A 78 -16.20 -6.54 -6.90
N GLU A 79 -15.13 -7.26 -7.23
CA GLU A 79 -15.19 -8.67 -7.67
C GLU A 79 -15.75 -9.59 -6.58
N ASP A 80 -15.36 -9.35 -5.32
CA ASP A 80 -15.78 -10.17 -4.18
C ASP A 80 -17.10 -9.71 -3.55
N TRP A 81 -17.57 -8.52 -3.92
CA TRP A 81 -18.78 -7.89 -3.37
C TRP A 81 -20.02 -8.79 -3.32
N PRO A 82 -20.31 -9.62 -4.36
CA PRO A 82 -21.44 -10.54 -4.29
C PRO A 82 -21.31 -11.58 -3.16
N ARG A 83 -20.09 -12.02 -2.83
CA ARG A 83 -19.81 -12.99 -1.76
C ARG A 83 -19.84 -12.34 -0.39
N LEU A 84 -19.37 -11.09 -0.28
CA LEU A 84 -19.37 -10.33 0.96
C LEU A 84 -20.78 -9.98 1.44
N LYS A 85 -21.73 -9.74 0.53
CA LYS A 85 -23.12 -9.43 0.87
C LYS A 85 -23.95 -10.60 1.42
N LEU A 86 -23.46 -11.83 1.29
CA LEU A 86 -24.17 -13.04 1.72
C LEU A 86 -23.92 -13.39 3.19
N HIS A 87 -23.10 -12.61 3.89
CA HIS A 87 -22.81 -12.67 5.32
C HIS A 87 -23.30 -11.39 6.01
#